data_AF-A0A1F7JQJ6-F1
#
_entry.id   AF-A0A1F7JQJ6-F1
#
_cell.length_a   1.000
_cell.length_b   1.000
_cell.length_c   1.000
_cell.angle_alpha   90.00
_cell.angle_beta   90.00
_cell.angle_gamma   90.00
#
_symmetry.space_group_name_H-M   'P 1'
#
loop_
_entity.id
_entity.type
_entity.pdbx_description
1 polymer ?
#
loop_
_entity_poly.entity_id
_entity_poly.type
_entity_poly.pdbx_seq_one_letter_code
_entity_poly.pdbx_strand_id
1 'polypeptide(L)'
;MENTIELLKEAEVPLFWPIFSRVLTTQFPGYAPEVIHYFLNTIYTPPVYQYWINTTAKFVLVARDQQTGIIGFALIDRPYGGVSLCRWLGVLPGYQRQGIGSKLIQEWEKQAGQQGAHKLEVAAQPQANDFYAKCGLKLEGKRQLSYFGIDQYIYGKVIGQPDPKLMVKS
;
A
#
# COMPACT_ATOMS: atom_id res chain seq x y z
N MET A 1 9.86 -11.56 17.64
CA MET A 1 10.64 -11.27 16.42
C MET A 1 10.63 -9.77 16.25
N GLU A 2 11.81 -9.17 16.11
CA GLU A 2 11.94 -7.73 15.93
C GLU A 2 11.90 -7.44 14.43
N ASN A 3 10.79 -6.86 13.99
CA ASN A 3 10.54 -6.55 12.59
C ASN A 3 10.57 -5.04 12.42
N THR A 4 11.31 -4.58 11.41
CA THR A 4 11.45 -3.15 11.08
C THR A 4 10.58 -2.79 9.89
N ILE A 5 10.14 -1.52 9.84
CA ILE A 5 9.48 -0.94 8.68
C ILE A 5 10.40 0.14 8.10
N GLU A 6 10.64 0.09 6.80
CA GLU A 6 11.51 1.04 6.11
C GLU A 6 11.03 1.32 4.68
N LEU A 7 11.54 2.40 4.09
CA LEU A 7 11.32 2.71 2.67
C LEU A 7 12.16 1.77 1.81
N LEU A 8 11.53 1.16 0.79
CA LEU A 8 12.21 0.37 -0.23
C LEU A 8 13.13 1.28 -1.06
N LYS A 9 14.39 0.89 -1.22
CA LYS A 9 15.32 1.55 -2.13
C LYS A 9 15.22 0.94 -3.52
N GLU A 10 15.57 1.72 -4.54
CA GLU A 10 15.56 1.27 -5.95
C GLU A 10 16.36 -0.02 -6.14
N ALA A 11 17.57 -0.09 -5.56
CA ALA A 11 18.45 -1.25 -5.66
C ALA A 11 17.86 -2.53 -5.05
N GLU A 12 16.80 -2.41 -4.24
CA GLU A 12 16.17 -3.53 -3.52
C GLU A 12 14.90 -4.02 -4.22
N VAL A 13 14.48 -3.37 -5.32
CA VAL A 13 13.32 -3.81 -6.13
C VAL A 13 13.43 -5.29 -6.55
N PRO A 14 14.60 -5.83 -6.95
CA PRO A 14 14.73 -7.26 -7.26
C PRO A 14 14.43 -8.19 -6.07
N LEU A 15 14.71 -7.76 -4.83
CA LEU A 15 14.43 -8.52 -3.61
C LEU A 15 12.95 -8.42 -3.21
N PHE A 16 12.33 -7.27 -3.49
CA PHE A 16 10.92 -7.01 -3.22
C PHE A 16 9.99 -7.71 -4.22
N TRP A 17 10.39 -7.78 -5.50
CA TRP A 17 9.54 -8.26 -6.58
C TRP A 17 8.92 -9.66 -6.38
N PRO A 18 9.66 -10.68 -5.90
CA PRO A 18 9.08 -11.99 -5.61
C PRO A 18 7.99 -11.94 -4.54
N ILE A 19 8.13 -11.05 -3.55
CA ILE A 19 7.17 -10.89 -2.45
C ILE A 19 5.88 -10.26 -2.97
N PHE A 20 6.00 -9.16 -3.73
CA PHE A 20 4.86 -8.51 -4.37
C PHE A 20 4.10 -9.48 -5.27
N SER A 21 4.81 -10.19 -6.15
CA SER A 21 4.22 -11.15 -7.09
C SER A 21 3.49 -12.30 -6.38
N ARG A 22 4.09 -12.82 -5.29
CA ARG A 22 3.46 -13.87 -4.48
C ARG A 22 2.19 -13.37 -3.80
N VAL A 23 2.21 -12.17 -3.24
CA VAL A 23 1.03 -11.60 -2.56
C VAL A 23 -0.09 -11.36 -3.57
N LEU A 24 0.20 -10.76 -4.73
CA LEU A 24 -0.81 -10.55 -5.78
C LEU A 24 -1.47 -11.85 -6.26
N THR A 25 -0.69 -12.93 -6.43
CA THR A 25 -1.20 -14.22 -6.93
C THR A 25 -1.93 -15.03 -5.87
N THR A 26 -1.66 -14.85 -4.57
CA THR A 26 -2.19 -15.73 -3.51
C THR A 26 -3.18 -15.06 -2.55
N GLN A 27 -3.21 -13.73 -2.47
CA GLN A 27 -3.96 -13.01 -1.43
C GLN A 27 -5.04 -12.07 -1.98
N PHE A 28 -5.17 -11.95 -3.29
CA PHE A 28 -6.21 -11.13 -3.93
C PHE A 28 -7.10 -11.95 -4.88
N PRO A 29 -7.87 -12.92 -4.36
CA PRO A 29 -8.68 -13.84 -5.17
C PRO A 29 -9.82 -13.16 -5.94
N GLY A 30 -10.15 -11.90 -5.62
CA GLY A 30 -11.14 -11.12 -6.37
C GLY A 30 -10.70 -10.78 -7.80
N TYR A 31 -9.39 -10.79 -8.09
CA TYR A 31 -8.89 -10.54 -9.44
C TYR A 31 -8.77 -11.84 -10.24
N ALA A 32 -9.26 -11.80 -11.47
CA ALA A 32 -9.08 -12.90 -12.42
C ALA A 32 -7.59 -13.14 -12.73
N PRO A 33 -7.18 -14.38 -13.04
CA PRO A 33 -5.78 -14.70 -13.34
C PRO A 33 -5.17 -13.85 -14.46
N GLU A 34 -5.95 -13.51 -15.49
CA GLU A 34 -5.51 -12.67 -16.62
C GLU A 34 -5.25 -11.23 -16.17
N VAL A 35 -6.03 -10.72 -15.22
CA VAL A 35 -5.83 -9.39 -14.63
C VAL A 35 -4.56 -9.38 -13.77
N ILE A 36 -4.33 -10.42 -12.97
CA ILE A 36 -3.09 -10.57 -12.19
C ILE A 36 -1.88 -10.66 -13.14
N HIS A 37 -1.99 -11.43 -14.22
CA HIS A 37 -0.95 -11.53 -15.24
C HIS A 37 -0.65 -10.15 -15.87
N TYR A 38 -1.69 -9.40 -16.25
CA TYR A 38 -1.55 -8.04 -16.77
C TYR A 38 -0.88 -7.10 -15.74
N PHE A 39 -1.26 -7.17 -14.47
CA PHE A 39 -0.63 -6.40 -13.41
C PHE A 39 0.87 -6.69 -13.29
N LEU A 40 1.25 -7.97 -13.25
CA LEU A 40 2.65 -8.35 -13.03
C LEU A 40 3.54 -8.11 -14.24
N ASN A 41 2.99 -8.18 -15.45
CA ASN A 41 3.79 -8.11 -16.69
C ASN A 41 3.68 -6.76 -17.42
N THR A 42 2.74 -5.89 -17.03
CA THR A 42 2.53 -4.61 -17.73
C THR A 42 2.50 -3.41 -16.79
N ILE A 43 1.75 -3.48 -15.68
CA ILE A 43 1.50 -2.29 -14.83
C ILE A 43 2.53 -2.13 -13.71
N TYR A 44 2.83 -3.20 -13.00
CA TYR A 44 3.64 -3.18 -11.78
C TYR A 44 4.99 -3.86 -11.99
N THR A 45 5.69 -3.63 -13.10
CA THR A 45 6.95 -4.33 -13.39
C THR A 45 8.13 -3.76 -12.59
N PRO A 46 9.24 -4.51 -12.39
CA PRO A 46 10.41 -3.99 -11.70
C PRO A 46 10.95 -2.65 -12.24
N PRO A 47 11.08 -2.43 -13.57
CA PRO A 47 11.48 -1.12 -14.11
C PRO A 47 10.53 0.02 -13.73
N VAL A 48 9.22 -0.27 -13.66
CA VAL A 48 8.21 0.72 -13.25
C VAL A 48 8.34 1.06 -11.77
N TYR A 49 8.61 0.08 -10.89
CA TYR A 49 8.91 0.34 -9.49
C TYR A 49 10.15 1.19 -9.32
N GLN A 50 11.24 0.88 -10.03
CA GLN A 50 12.47 1.67 -10.02
C GLN A 50 12.20 3.11 -10.44
N TYR A 51 11.45 3.30 -11.53
CA TYR A 51 11.02 4.61 -11.99
C TYR A 51 10.21 5.37 -10.93
N TRP A 52 9.20 4.74 -10.31
CA TRP A 52 8.38 5.40 -9.29
C TRP A 52 9.15 5.81 -8.05
N ILE A 53 10.08 4.95 -7.58
CA ILE A 53 10.93 5.24 -6.43
C ILE A 53 11.86 6.42 -6.76
N ASN A 54 12.51 6.40 -7.93
CA ASN A 54 13.46 7.43 -8.34
C ASN A 54 12.81 8.79 -8.61
N THR A 55 11.63 8.79 -9.22
CA THR A 55 10.86 10.01 -9.48
C THR A 55 10.07 10.47 -8.26
N THR A 56 10.06 9.69 -7.16
CA THR A 56 9.24 9.91 -5.97
C THR A 56 7.74 9.98 -6.26
N ALA A 57 7.29 9.44 -7.39
CA ALA A 57 5.88 9.41 -7.78
C ALA A 57 5.06 8.47 -6.87
N LYS A 58 5.70 7.42 -6.38
CA LYS A 58 5.18 6.51 -5.36
C LYS A 58 6.31 6.14 -4.41
N PHE A 59 5.94 5.69 -3.21
CA PHE A 59 6.89 5.07 -2.30
C PHE A 59 6.37 3.71 -1.84
N VAL A 60 7.29 2.83 -1.48
CA VAL A 60 6.96 1.50 -0.96
C VAL A 60 7.54 1.41 0.44
N LEU A 61 6.70 1.10 1.41
CA LEU A 61 7.16 0.66 2.72
C LEU A 61 7.31 -0.84 2.70
N VAL A 62 8.39 -1.37 3.25
CA VAL A 62 8.62 -2.81 3.41
C VAL A 62 8.77 -3.15 4.89
N ALA A 63 8.18 -4.27 5.27
CA ALA A 63 8.42 -4.91 6.55
C ALA A 63 9.54 -5.94 6.39
N ARG A 64 10.56 -5.87 7.25
CA ARG A 64 11.66 -6.83 7.24
C ARG A 64 11.70 -7.68 8.48
N ASP A 65 12.06 -8.93 8.24
CA ASP A 65 12.52 -9.88 9.22
C ASP A 65 14.04 -10.05 9.06
N GLN A 66 14.77 -10.11 10.17
CA GLN A 66 16.23 -10.20 10.16
C GLN A 66 16.75 -11.49 9.49
N GLN A 67 15.96 -12.57 9.50
CA GLN A 67 16.36 -13.86 8.96
C GLN A 67 15.90 -14.06 7.52
N THR A 68 14.67 -13.65 7.20
CA THR A 68 14.05 -13.95 5.91
C THR A 68 13.98 -12.77 4.93
N GLY A 69 14.35 -11.57 5.36
CA GLY A 69 14.31 -10.36 4.52
C GLY A 69 12.92 -9.74 4.44
N ILE A 70 12.50 -9.32 3.24
CA ILE A 70 11.21 -8.65 3.05
C ILE A 70 10.06 -9.65 3.20
N ILE A 71 9.12 -9.33 4.10
CA ILE A 71 8.00 -10.21 4.46
C ILE A 71 6.62 -9.55 4.33
N GLY A 72 6.59 -8.26 4.01
CA GLY A 72 5.38 -7.49 3.76
C GLY A 72 5.69 -6.13 3.20
N PHE A 73 4.67 -5.45 2.69
CA PHE A 73 4.84 -4.16 2.04
C PHE A 73 3.53 -3.36 1.98
N ALA A 74 3.68 -2.06 1.75
CA ALA A 74 2.61 -1.15 1.32
C ALA A 74 3.11 -0.30 0.14
N LEU A 75 2.45 -0.40 -1.03
CA LEU A 75 2.68 0.48 -2.19
C LEU A 75 1.74 1.68 -2.08
N ILE A 76 2.31 2.88 -2.02
CA ILE A 76 1.59 4.10 -1.68
C ILE A 76 1.84 5.17 -2.74
N ASP A 77 0.76 5.82 -3.17
CA ASP A 77 0.83 7.01 -3.99
C ASP A 77 1.27 8.20 -3.13
N ARG A 78 2.18 9.01 -3.68
CA ARG A 78 2.49 10.31 -3.09
C ARG A 78 1.20 11.14 -2.96
N PRO A 79 1.04 11.96 -1.90
CA PRO A 79 -0.20 12.71 -1.69
C PRO A 79 -0.56 13.57 -2.91
N TYR A 80 -1.81 13.45 -3.35
CA TYR A 80 -2.41 14.30 -4.39
C TYR A 80 -3.64 14.98 -3.80
N GLY A 81 -3.74 16.30 -3.91
CA GLY A 81 -4.78 17.08 -3.23
C GLY A 81 -4.78 16.90 -1.70
N GLY A 82 -3.63 16.51 -1.12
CA GLY A 82 -3.48 16.20 0.30
C GLY A 82 -4.02 14.83 0.74
N VAL A 83 -4.39 13.95 -0.20
CA VAL A 83 -4.80 12.57 0.08
C VAL A 83 -3.70 11.62 -0.38
N SER A 84 -3.20 10.78 0.53
CA SER A 84 -2.31 9.66 0.19
C SER A 84 -3.14 8.39 0.04
N LEU A 85 -2.89 7.63 -1.03
CA LEU A 85 -3.64 6.41 -1.36
C LEU A 85 -2.74 5.19 -1.30
N CYS A 86 -3.09 4.20 -0.48
CA CYS A 86 -2.42 2.90 -0.47
C CYS A 86 -3.05 2.00 -1.55
N ARG A 87 -2.26 1.63 -2.57
CA ARG A 87 -2.70 0.81 -3.71
C ARG A 87 -2.68 -0.68 -3.39
N TRP A 88 -1.63 -1.13 -2.72
CA TRP A 88 -1.44 -2.52 -2.34
C TRP A 88 -0.86 -2.62 -0.95
N LEU A 89 -1.42 -3.48 -0.12
CA LEU A 89 -0.91 -3.82 1.20
C LEU A 89 -0.91 -5.34 1.32
N GLY A 90 0.24 -5.90 1.69
CA GLY A 90 0.43 -7.35 1.74
C GLY A 90 1.41 -7.77 2.81
N VAL A 91 1.12 -8.87 3.49
CA VAL A 91 2.05 -9.53 4.42
C VAL A 91 2.00 -11.02 4.11
N LEU A 92 3.17 -11.66 4.01
CA LEU A 92 3.27 -13.10 3.73
C LEU A 92 2.48 -13.91 4.78
N PRO A 93 1.77 -14.99 4.39
CA PRO A 93 0.84 -15.71 5.28
C PRO A 93 1.41 -16.10 6.66
N GLY A 94 2.66 -16.58 6.71
CA GLY A 94 3.33 -16.98 7.95
C GLY A 94 3.65 -15.82 8.91
N TYR A 95 3.59 -14.58 8.42
CA TYR A 95 3.90 -13.35 9.17
C TYR A 95 2.64 -12.52 9.47
N GLN A 96 1.47 -12.97 9.01
CA GLN A 96 0.20 -12.30 9.29
C GLN A 96 -0.24 -12.46 10.75
N ARG A 97 -1.12 -11.57 11.21
CA ARG A 97 -1.66 -11.54 12.59
C ARG A 97 -0.60 -11.30 13.68
N GLN A 98 0.59 -10.81 13.30
CA GLN A 98 1.68 -10.43 14.21
C GLN A 98 1.84 -8.91 14.33
N GLY A 99 0.81 -8.14 13.95
CA GLY A 99 0.83 -6.66 14.02
C GLY A 99 1.59 -5.95 12.89
N ILE A 100 2.21 -6.68 11.96
CA ILE A 100 3.04 -6.12 10.88
C ILE A 100 2.23 -5.19 9.94
N GLY A 101 1.03 -5.62 9.54
CA GLY A 101 0.15 -4.76 8.71
C GLY A 101 -0.18 -3.44 9.40
N SER A 102 -0.43 -3.46 10.72
CA SER A 102 -0.69 -2.24 11.49
C SER A 102 0.54 -1.35 11.59
N LYS A 103 1.75 -1.93 11.75
CA LYS A 103 3.01 -1.18 11.71
C LYS A 103 3.25 -0.50 10.36
N LEU A 104 2.92 -1.18 9.25
CA LEU A 104 2.98 -0.58 7.90
C LEU A 104 2.04 0.62 7.77
N ILE A 105 0.80 0.53 8.28
CA ILE A 105 -0.16 1.65 8.26
C ILE A 105 0.34 2.82 9.14
N GLN A 106 0.90 2.54 10.31
CA GLN A 106 1.43 3.58 11.20
C GLN A 106 2.62 4.32 10.57
N GLU A 107 3.54 3.62 9.93
CA GLU A 107 4.65 4.27 9.22
C GLU A 107 4.15 5.02 7.98
N TRP A 108 3.14 4.48 7.27
CA TRP A 108 2.50 5.21 6.16
C TRP A 108 1.90 6.53 6.63
N GLU A 109 1.16 6.54 7.74
CA GLU A 109 0.59 7.75 8.34
C GLU A 109 1.65 8.82 8.59
N LYS A 110 2.77 8.42 9.20
CA LYS A 110 3.89 9.30 9.48
C LYS A 110 4.51 9.86 8.19
N GLN A 111 4.82 8.99 7.22
CA GLN A 111 5.44 9.40 5.95
C GLN A 111 4.52 10.30 5.13
N ALA A 112 3.24 9.97 5.04
CA ALA A 112 2.24 10.77 4.32
C ALA A 112 2.03 12.13 5.00
N GLY A 113 1.98 12.19 6.32
CA GLY A 113 1.90 13.44 7.07
C GLY A 113 3.10 14.35 6.82
N GLN A 114 4.31 13.80 6.80
CA GLN A 114 5.54 14.53 6.43
C GLN A 114 5.51 15.06 4.99
N GLN A 115 4.76 14.40 4.11
CA GLN A 115 4.55 14.81 2.72
C GLN A 115 3.35 15.76 2.55
N GLY A 116 2.72 16.22 3.65
CA GLY A 116 1.61 17.17 3.61
C GLY A 116 0.23 16.56 3.40
N ALA A 117 0.09 15.24 3.56
CA ALA A 117 -1.23 14.62 3.53
C ALA A 117 -2.04 15.00 4.77
N HIS A 118 -3.31 15.35 4.57
CA HIS A 118 -4.30 15.47 5.64
C HIS A 118 -5.16 14.21 5.78
N LYS A 119 -5.08 13.31 4.80
CA LYS A 119 -5.89 12.09 4.76
C LYS A 119 -5.15 10.91 4.14
N LEU A 120 -5.39 9.73 4.72
CA LEU A 120 -5.06 8.44 4.16
C LEU A 120 -6.32 7.81 3.57
N GLU A 121 -6.21 7.15 2.42
CA GLU A 121 -7.30 6.41 1.78
C GLU A 121 -6.80 5.04 1.29
N VAL A 122 -7.65 4.02 1.41
CA VAL A 122 -7.43 2.70 0.80
C VAL A 122 -8.74 2.16 0.24
N ALA A 123 -8.68 1.60 -0.96
CA ALA A 123 -9.76 0.82 -1.53
C ALA A 123 -9.48 -0.67 -1.30
N ALA A 124 -10.41 -1.37 -0.66
CA ALA A 124 -10.20 -2.76 -0.29
C ALA A 124 -11.47 -3.60 -0.48
N GLN A 125 -11.28 -4.92 -0.38
CA GLN A 125 -12.37 -5.88 -0.37
C GLN A 125 -13.03 -5.94 1.04
N PRO A 126 -14.31 -6.35 1.15
CA PRO A 126 -15.07 -6.28 2.41
C PRO A 126 -14.42 -7.00 3.59
N GLN A 127 -13.71 -8.11 3.35
CA GLN A 127 -13.04 -8.89 4.39
C GLN A 127 -11.95 -8.12 5.15
N ALA A 128 -11.49 -6.98 4.63
CA ALA A 128 -10.45 -6.17 5.28
C ALA A 128 -11.00 -5.17 6.31
N ASN A 129 -12.33 -5.09 6.50
CA ASN A 129 -12.98 -4.13 7.41
C ASN A 129 -12.36 -4.14 8.81
N ASP A 130 -12.29 -5.30 9.45
CA ASP A 130 -11.82 -5.43 10.83
C ASP A 130 -10.34 -5.04 10.97
N PHE A 131 -9.55 -5.29 9.93
CA PHE A 131 -8.14 -4.90 9.90
C PHE A 131 -8.00 -3.37 9.83
N TYR A 132 -8.69 -2.70 8.91
CA TYR A 132 -8.61 -1.25 8.76
C TYR A 132 -9.22 -0.50 9.95
N ALA A 133 -10.31 -1.01 10.50
CA ALA A 133 -10.92 -0.48 11.73
C ALA A 133 -9.92 -0.51 12.90
N LYS A 134 -9.19 -1.62 13.09
CA LYS A 134 -8.13 -1.72 14.12
C LYS A 134 -6.98 -0.75 13.90
N CYS A 135 -6.72 -0.36 12.65
CA CYS A 135 -5.72 0.66 12.32
C CYS A 135 -6.24 2.10 12.45
N GLY A 136 -7.52 2.28 12.84
CA GLY A 136 -8.15 3.58 13.01
C GLY A 136 -8.68 4.21 11.72
N LEU A 137 -8.71 3.45 10.62
CA LEU A 137 -9.40 3.87 9.39
C LEU A 137 -10.90 3.56 9.53
N LYS A 138 -11.74 4.44 8.99
CA LYS A 138 -13.20 4.32 9.00
C LYS A 138 -13.69 3.95 7.61
N LEU A 139 -14.73 3.13 7.52
CA LEU A 139 -15.44 2.92 6.26
C LEU A 139 -16.16 4.22 5.86
N GLU A 140 -15.84 4.74 4.69
CA GLU A 140 -16.39 6.01 4.17
C GLU A 140 -17.30 5.80 2.96
N GLY A 141 -17.23 4.64 2.29
CA GLY A 141 -18.11 4.36 1.18
C GLY A 141 -17.90 3.02 0.50
N LYS A 142 -18.75 2.74 -0.48
CA LYS A 142 -18.69 1.56 -1.34
C LYS A 142 -18.77 2.00 -2.81
N ARG A 143 -17.85 1.51 -3.64
CA ARG A 143 -17.87 1.65 -5.10
C ARG A 143 -18.33 0.32 -5.69
N GLN A 144 -19.53 0.30 -6.27
CA GLN A 144 -20.05 -0.88 -6.96
C GLN A 144 -19.39 -1.04 -8.32
N LEU A 145 -19.12 -2.28 -8.75
CA LEU A 145 -18.52 -2.58 -10.06
C LEU A 145 -17.31 -1.68 -10.37
N SER A 146 -16.41 -1.55 -9.40
CA SER A 146 -15.24 -0.69 -9.52
C SER A 146 -14.17 -1.33 -10.40
N TYR A 147 -12.88 -1.09 -10.13
CA TYR A 147 -11.78 -1.62 -10.91
C TYR A 147 -11.94 -3.14 -11.14
N PHE A 148 -11.96 -3.52 -12.42
CA PHE A 148 -12.10 -4.91 -12.89
C PHE A 148 -13.42 -5.59 -12.46
N GLY A 149 -14.47 -4.80 -12.23
CA GLY A 149 -15.82 -5.29 -11.92
C GLY A 149 -16.02 -5.69 -10.46
N ILE A 150 -15.07 -5.38 -9.57
CA ILE A 150 -15.11 -5.77 -8.16
C ILE A 150 -15.69 -4.63 -7.33
N ASP A 151 -16.60 -4.97 -6.42
CA ASP A 151 -17.05 -4.03 -5.39
C ASP A 151 -15.89 -3.67 -4.44
N GLN A 152 -15.64 -2.36 -4.28
CA GLN A 152 -14.61 -1.85 -3.40
C GLN A 152 -15.20 -1.07 -2.23
N TYR A 153 -14.64 -1.25 -1.06
CA TYR A 153 -14.96 -0.53 0.17
C TYR A 153 -13.83 0.46 0.42
N ILE A 154 -14.19 1.73 0.59
CA ILE A 154 -13.24 2.83 0.75
C ILE A 154 -13.09 3.11 2.23
N TYR A 155 -11.87 2.98 2.73
CA TYR A 155 -11.53 3.28 4.11
C TYR A 155 -10.63 4.50 4.16
N GLY A 156 -10.90 5.41 5.09
CA GLY A 156 -10.15 6.65 5.25
C GLY A 156 -9.79 6.97 6.69
N LYS A 157 -8.69 7.71 6.87
CA LYS A 157 -8.31 8.31 8.15
C LYS A 157 -7.85 9.74 7.94
N VAL A 158 -8.49 10.68 8.61
CA VAL A 158 -8.03 12.08 8.67
C VAL A 158 -6.87 12.14 9.66
N ILE A 159 -5.73 12.66 9.21
CA ILE A 159 -4.46 12.71 9.94
C ILE A 159 -3.93 14.14 10.13
N GLY A 160 -4.63 15.13 9.58
CA GLY A 160 -4.28 16.54 9.67
C GLY A 160 -5.36 17.44 9.07
N GLN A 161 -5.05 18.73 8.92
CA GLN A 161 -5.91 19.70 8.23
C GLN A 161 -5.44 19.88 6.79
N PRO A 162 -6.35 20.09 5.81
CA PRO A 162 -5.95 20.44 4.46
C PRO A 162 -5.10 21.72 4.44
N ASP A 163 -3.95 21.66 3.75
CA ASP A 163 -3.12 22.84 3.49
C ASP A 163 -3.01 23.07 1.97
N PRO A 164 -3.78 24.03 1.42
CA PRO A 164 -3.72 24.37 0.00
C PRO A 164 -2.31 24.72 -0.48
N LYS A 165 -1.45 25.28 0.39
CA LYS A 165 -0.07 25.66 0.01
C LYS A 165 0.79 24.44 -0.29
N LEU A 166 0.57 23.33 0.39
CA LEU A 166 1.26 22.08 0.12
C LEU A 166 0.73 21.39 -1.15
N MET A 167 -0.53 21.64 -1.50
CA MET A 167 -1.18 21.06 -2.69
C MET A 167 -0.76 21.72 -4.01
N VAL A 168 -0.29 22.96 -3.97
CA VAL A 168 0.10 23.73 -5.17
C VAL A 168 1.63 23.82 -5.36
N LYS A 169 2.42 23.20 -4.47
CA LYS A 169 3.88 23.11 -4.62
C LYS A 169 4.20 22.00 -5.62
N SER A 170 4.40 22.40 -6.87
CA SER A 170 4.96 21.61 -7.97
C SER A 170 6.46 21.39 -7.78
#